data_AF-A0A4Q9MDI2-F1
#
_entry.id   AF-A0A4Q9MDI2-F1
#
_cell.length_a   1.000
_cell.length_b   1.000
_cell.length_c   1.000
_cell.angle_alpha   90.00
_cell.angle_beta   90.00
_cell.angle_gamma   90.00
#
_symmetry.space_group_name_H-M   'P 1'
#
loop_
_entity.id
_entity.type
_entity.pdbx_description
1 polymer ?
#
loop_
_entity_poly.entity_id
_entity_poly.type
_entity_poly.pdbx_seq_one_letter_code
_entity_poly.pdbx_strand_id
1 'polypeptide(L)'
;MTSELLNEAVANAEQNFLFLAFAYAALALLLYEGLVTLHHEVNFMWCRGRAPIIIVYCAIRHAQLASIILNLIVFFFSSTSSMMCTSLTLLSSVFVIIPYLGWAAFLGWRAYALSGNHTLLCVFVSLCSVSFSVPSLFQIAVQSLTYSGTPPACTGIMPEGYVDIETNLVIATRIAMTIAESIVLLLTCVKTRRAWLSSKKNRSSASLADVLFENGCACFFAATVIQALVLLFELLPSIDKDRFTGDWGALRDALMTVVLSRFLLDLSRFGANADEALDDPRGILTTQWSDDSPDMLSLYSLDEEYGGRGFHRDAGDTHSVEQDVA
;
A
#
# COMPACT_ATOMS: atom_id res chain seq x y z
N MET A 1 -46.58 -2.94 16.39
CA MET A 1 -45.26 -3.10 15.74
C MET A 1 -45.53 -3.19 14.26
N THR A 2 -45.19 -2.14 13.52
CA THR A 2 -45.61 -1.90 12.14
C THR A 2 -44.74 -2.69 11.16
N SER A 3 -45.27 -3.05 9.99
CA SER A 3 -44.52 -3.72 8.91
C SER A 3 -43.25 -2.97 8.49
N GLU A 4 -43.21 -1.66 8.72
CA GLU A 4 -42.06 -0.79 8.48
C GLU A 4 -40.86 -1.14 9.36
N LEU A 5 -41.06 -1.30 10.68
CA LEU A 5 -39.98 -1.70 11.61
C LEU A 5 -39.42 -3.08 11.27
N LEU A 6 -40.27 -3.98 10.77
CA LEU A 6 -39.81 -5.31 10.34
C LEU A 6 -38.93 -5.20 9.09
N ASN A 7 -39.32 -4.39 8.11
CA ASN A 7 -38.53 -4.19 6.89
C ASN A 7 -37.17 -3.54 7.19
N GLU A 8 -37.15 -2.55 8.08
CA GLU A 8 -35.92 -1.89 8.53
C GLU A 8 -34.98 -2.88 9.25
N ALA A 9 -35.52 -3.70 10.16
CA ALA A 9 -34.73 -4.71 10.86
C ALA A 9 -34.14 -5.76 9.91
N VAL A 10 -34.91 -6.19 8.89
CA VAL A 10 -34.44 -7.13 7.87
C VAL A 10 -33.33 -6.51 7.02
N ALA A 11 -33.50 -5.28 6.54
CA ALA A 11 -32.48 -4.59 5.74
C ALA A 11 -31.16 -4.41 6.53
N ASN A 12 -31.24 -4.01 7.80
CA ASN A 12 -30.08 -3.89 8.67
C ASN A 12 -29.41 -5.26 8.92
N ALA A 13 -30.18 -6.33 9.11
CA ALA A 13 -29.63 -7.68 9.26
C ALA A 13 -28.91 -8.16 7.99
N GLU A 14 -29.47 -7.90 6.81
CA GLU A 14 -28.85 -8.21 5.51
C GLU A 14 -27.52 -7.46 5.34
N GLN A 15 -27.49 -6.16 5.62
CA GLN A 15 -26.28 -5.34 5.53
C GLN A 15 -25.18 -5.81 6.49
N ASN A 16 -25.54 -6.09 7.75
CA ASN A 16 -24.60 -6.60 8.75
C ASN A 16 -24.04 -7.97 8.37
N PHE A 17 -24.86 -8.85 7.80
CA PHE A 17 -24.41 -10.15 7.30
C PHE A 17 -23.37 -9.99 6.18
N LEU A 18 -23.66 -9.13 5.19
CA LEU A 18 -22.73 -8.88 4.08
C LEU A 18 -21.42 -8.28 4.57
N PHE A 19 -21.48 -7.29 5.47
CA PHE A 19 -20.31 -6.69 6.10
C PHE A 19 -19.40 -7.76 6.76
N LEU A 20 -19.99 -8.61 7.61
CA LEU A 20 -19.24 -9.68 8.27
C LEU A 20 -18.66 -10.68 7.27
N ALA A 21 -19.42 -11.08 6.26
CA ALA A 21 -18.96 -12.02 5.25
C ALA A 21 -17.73 -11.48 4.49
N PHE A 22 -17.75 -10.22 4.07
CA PHE A 22 -16.61 -9.58 3.40
C PHE A 22 -15.43 -9.38 4.34
N ALA A 23 -15.66 -8.97 5.60
CA ALA A 23 -14.60 -8.83 6.59
C ALA A 23 -13.89 -10.17 6.89
N TYR A 24 -14.65 -11.26 7.03
CA TYR A 24 -14.06 -12.60 7.21
C TYR A 24 -13.33 -13.09 5.97
N ALA A 25 -13.87 -12.84 4.76
CA ALA A 25 -13.19 -13.18 3.52
C ALA A 25 -11.86 -12.41 3.38
N ALA A 26 -11.87 -11.11 3.68
CA ALA A 26 -10.69 -10.25 3.71
C ALA A 26 -9.65 -10.73 4.74
N LEU A 27 -10.09 -11.06 5.95
CA LEU A 27 -9.24 -11.60 7.01
C LEU A 27 -8.61 -12.93 6.59
N ALA A 28 -9.42 -13.87 6.09
CA ALA A 28 -8.96 -15.17 5.63
C ALA A 28 -7.95 -15.04 4.50
N LEU A 29 -8.18 -14.13 3.54
CA LEU A 29 -7.26 -13.84 2.45
C LEU A 29 -5.92 -13.30 2.96
N LEU A 30 -5.93 -12.32 3.87
CA LEU A 30 -4.71 -11.74 4.43
C LEU A 30 -3.93 -12.73 5.31
N LEU A 31 -4.62 -13.57 6.08
CA LEU A 31 -3.99 -14.62 6.88
C LEU A 31 -3.38 -15.70 5.99
N TYR A 32 -4.12 -16.15 4.97
CA TYR A 32 -3.62 -17.13 3.99
C TYR A 32 -2.37 -16.60 3.28
N GLU A 33 -2.43 -15.38 2.75
CA GLU A 33 -1.28 -14.72 2.14
C GLU A 33 -0.13 -14.57 3.14
N GLY A 34 -0.47 -14.23 4.39
CA GLY A 34 0.41 -14.20 5.55
C GLY A 34 1.28 -15.44 5.65
N LEU A 35 0.62 -16.58 5.75
CA LEU A 35 1.25 -17.89 5.92
C LEU A 35 2.09 -18.29 4.71
N VAL A 36 1.60 -18.05 3.49
CA VAL A 36 2.30 -18.40 2.25
C VAL A 36 3.59 -17.57 2.09
N THR A 37 3.56 -16.29 2.45
CA THR A 37 4.70 -15.38 2.28
C THR A 37 5.66 -15.33 3.47
N LEU A 38 5.28 -15.89 4.62
CA LEU A 38 6.06 -15.81 5.87
C LEU A 38 7.52 -16.23 5.71
N HIS A 39 7.79 -17.33 5.00
CA HIS A 39 9.16 -17.81 4.79
C HIS A 39 10.03 -16.80 4.03
N HIS A 40 9.48 -16.21 2.98
CA HIS A 40 10.16 -15.18 2.19
C HIS A 40 10.31 -13.88 2.99
N GLU A 41 9.30 -13.53 3.80
CA GLU A 41 9.33 -12.35 4.66
C GLU A 41 10.51 -12.38 5.63
N VAL A 42 10.70 -13.51 6.33
CA VAL A 42 11.80 -13.72 7.28
C VAL A 42 13.15 -13.59 6.59
N ASN A 43 13.33 -14.29 5.46
CA ASN A 43 14.63 -14.34 4.80
C ASN A 43 15.04 -13.00 4.17
N PHE A 44 14.10 -12.30 3.51
CA PHE A 44 14.43 -11.13 2.69
C PHE A 44 14.18 -9.80 3.39
N MET A 45 13.13 -9.69 4.22
CA MET A 45 12.81 -8.43 4.89
C MET A 45 13.37 -8.36 6.31
N TRP A 46 13.21 -9.40 7.12
CA TRP A 46 13.63 -9.32 8.52
C TRP A 46 15.14 -9.48 8.69
N CYS A 47 15.78 -10.38 7.94
CA CYS A 47 17.23 -10.59 8.06
C CYS A 47 18.07 -9.56 7.28
N ARG A 48 17.56 -9.04 6.16
CA ARG A 48 18.35 -8.28 5.18
C ARG A 48 17.66 -7.00 4.68
N GLY A 49 16.43 -6.73 5.13
CA GLY A 49 15.62 -5.68 4.56
C GLY A 49 16.13 -4.28 4.90
N ARG A 50 15.91 -3.36 3.96
CA ARG A 50 16.13 -1.93 4.19
C ARG A 50 15.01 -1.40 5.07
N ALA A 51 15.37 -0.72 6.16
CA ALA A 51 14.42 -0.11 7.11
C ALA A 51 13.21 0.60 6.45
N PRO A 52 13.36 1.45 5.41
CA PRO A 52 12.20 2.11 4.80
C PRO A 52 11.21 1.15 4.13
N ILE A 53 11.70 0.08 3.48
CA ILE A 53 10.83 -0.93 2.84
C ILE A 53 10.07 -1.70 3.91
N ILE A 54 10.75 -2.07 5.01
CA ILE A 54 10.14 -2.77 6.14
C ILE A 54 9.02 -1.91 6.77
N ILE A 55 9.27 -0.61 6.97
CA ILE A 55 8.28 0.31 7.55
C ILE A 55 7.03 0.40 6.66
N VAL A 56 7.20 0.62 5.35
CA VAL A 56 6.06 0.69 4.41
C VAL A 56 5.32 -0.64 4.35
N TYR A 57 6.05 -1.76 4.32
CA TYR A 57 5.45 -3.09 4.35
C TYR A 57 4.62 -3.33 5.62
N CYS A 58 5.17 -3.00 6.79
CA CYS A 58 4.47 -3.14 8.06
C CYS A 58 3.22 -2.24 8.12
N ALA A 59 3.35 -1.00 7.67
CA ALA A 59 2.24 -0.04 7.60
C ALA A 59 1.12 -0.52 6.66
N ILE A 60 1.45 -1.16 5.54
CA ILE A 60 0.44 -1.67 4.62
C ILE A 60 -0.20 -2.95 5.17
N ARG A 61 0.61 -3.97 5.48
CA ARG A 61 0.12 -5.31 5.77
C ARG A 61 -0.41 -5.48 7.18
N HIS A 62 0.41 -5.14 8.18
CA HIS A 62 0.05 -5.40 9.57
C HIS A 62 -1.01 -4.41 10.07
N ALA A 63 -0.96 -3.16 9.61
CA ALA A 63 -2.00 -2.21 9.98
C ALA A 63 -3.35 -2.57 9.34
N GLN A 64 -3.38 -3.06 8.09
CA GLN A 64 -4.63 -3.54 7.48
C GLN A 64 -5.20 -4.76 8.21
N LEU A 65 -4.33 -5.72 8.57
CA LEU A 65 -4.75 -6.89 9.35
C LEU A 65 -5.31 -6.47 10.72
N ALA A 66 -4.62 -5.56 11.41
CA ALA A 66 -5.06 -5.00 12.68
C ALA A 66 -6.39 -4.25 12.55
N SER A 67 -6.55 -3.45 11.49
CA SER A 67 -7.80 -2.75 11.17
C SER A 67 -8.98 -3.72 11.05
N ILE A 68 -8.85 -4.79 10.25
CA ILE A 68 -9.94 -5.76 10.07
C ILE A 68 -10.28 -6.47 11.39
N ILE A 69 -9.27 -6.87 12.16
CA ILE A 69 -9.47 -7.51 13.46
C ILE A 69 -10.17 -6.55 14.43
N LEU A 70 -9.73 -5.29 14.49
CA LEU A 70 -10.34 -4.28 15.36
C LEU A 70 -11.79 -3.98 14.96
N ASN A 71 -12.09 -3.89 13.66
CA ASN A 71 -13.46 -3.72 13.19
C ASN A 71 -14.37 -4.89 13.58
N LEU A 72 -13.88 -6.13 13.48
CA LEU A 72 -14.61 -7.30 13.96
C LEU A 72 -14.81 -7.25 15.49
N ILE A 73 -13.79 -6.86 16.26
CA ILE A 73 -13.91 -6.71 17.72
C ILE A 73 -14.94 -5.63 18.07
N VAL A 74 -14.88 -4.46 17.42
CA VAL A 74 -15.86 -3.37 17.61
C VAL A 74 -17.26 -3.88 17.34
N PHE A 75 -17.45 -4.65 16.27
CA PHE A 75 -18.74 -5.22 15.93
C PHE A 75 -19.28 -6.15 17.03
N PHE A 76 -18.47 -7.08 17.55
CA PHE A 76 -18.95 -8.07 18.55
C PHE A 76 -19.00 -7.55 19.99
N PHE A 77 -18.13 -6.61 20.37
CA PHE A 77 -17.95 -6.17 21.77
C PHE A 77 -18.53 -4.78 22.09
N SER A 78 -19.23 -4.16 21.13
CA SER A 78 -19.81 -2.82 21.22
C SER A 78 -20.71 -2.57 22.44
N SER A 79 -21.31 -3.62 23.01
CA SER A 79 -22.34 -3.51 24.06
C SER A 79 -21.80 -3.31 25.48
N THR A 80 -20.48 -3.37 25.70
CA THR A 80 -19.92 -3.48 27.07
C THR A 80 -19.80 -2.12 27.77
N SER A 81 -19.36 -1.06 27.08
CA SER A 81 -19.16 0.27 27.65
C SER A 81 -18.97 1.33 26.56
N SER A 82 -19.54 2.54 26.74
CA SER A 82 -19.36 3.67 25.80
C SER A 82 -17.89 4.10 25.67
N MET A 83 -17.11 3.99 26.75
CA MET A 83 -15.68 4.32 26.75
C MET A 83 -14.89 3.34 25.89
N MET A 84 -15.11 2.02 26.07
CA MET A 84 -14.47 0.99 25.26
C MET A 84 -14.85 1.13 23.78
N CYS A 85 -16.14 1.40 23.52
CA CYS A 85 -16.67 1.64 22.19
C CYS A 85 -15.98 2.82 21.47
N THR A 86 -15.79 3.93 22.19
CA THR A 86 -15.09 5.13 21.65
C THR A 86 -13.62 4.82 21.37
N SER A 87 -12.92 4.19 22.32
CA SER A 87 -11.49 3.89 22.17
C SER A 87 -11.23 2.86 21.06
N LEU A 88 -12.03 1.81 20.96
CA LEU A 88 -11.87 0.80 19.91
C LEU A 88 -12.21 1.34 18.52
N THR A 89 -13.27 2.16 18.40
CA THR A 89 -13.61 2.82 17.14
C THR A 89 -12.48 3.75 16.69
N LEU A 90 -11.98 4.61 17.57
CA LEU A 90 -10.86 5.50 17.26
C LEU A 90 -9.61 4.73 16.84
N LEU A 91 -9.28 3.67 17.59
CA LEU A 91 -8.12 2.82 17.27
C LEU A 91 -8.30 2.16 15.91
N SER A 92 -9.47 1.60 15.64
CA SER A 92 -9.82 0.99 14.35
C SER A 92 -9.64 2.00 13.21
N SER A 93 -10.18 3.22 13.34
CA SER A 93 -10.06 4.25 12.31
C SER A 93 -8.62 4.67 12.05
N VAL A 94 -7.77 4.74 13.08
CA VAL A 94 -6.32 4.99 12.91
C VAL A 94 -5.67 3.87 12.10
N PHE A 95 -5.98 2.61 12.42
CA PHE A 95 -5.45 1.45 11.70
C PHE A 95 -5.99 1.32 10.27
N VAL A 96 -7.15 1.91 9.95
CA VAL A 96 -7.65 2.07 8.56
C VAL A 96 -6.82 3.08 7.77
N ILE A 97 -6.41 4.19 8.40
CA ILE A 97 -5.70 5.28 7.72
C ILE A 97 -4.24 4.91 7.41
N ILE A 98 -3.57 4.17 8.30
CA ILE A 98 -2.15 3.81 8.14
C ILE A 98 -1.87 3.08 6.80
N PRO A 99 -2.61 2.03 6.40
CA PRO A 99 -2.47 1.39 5.10
C PRO A 99 -2.66 2.35 3.93
N TYR A 100 -3.63 3.27 4.01
CA TYR A 100 -3.89 4.23 2.94
C TYR A 100 -2.69 5.16 2.70
N LEU A 101 -2.02 5.60 3.78
CA LEU A 101 -0.78 6.36 3.68
C LEU A 101 0.35 5.50 3.08
N GLY A 102 0.44 4.23 3.46
CA GLY A 102 1.37 3.27 2.86
C GLY A 102 1.15 3.09 1.36
N TRP A 103 -0.11 2.95 0.93
CA TRP A 103 -0.49 2.83 -0.48
C TRP A 103 -0.15 4.10 -1.25
N ALA A 104 -0.47 5.27 -0.69
CA ALA A 104 -0.17 6.55 -1.32
C ALA A 104 1.34 6.77 -1.48
N ALA A 105 2.12 6.47 -0.44
CA ALA A 105 3.58 6.55 -0.49
C ALA A 105 4.15 5.60 -1.57
N PHE A 106 3.63 4.38 -1.64
CA PHE A 106 4.03 3.40 -2.64
C PHE A 106 3.67 3.83 -4.07
N LEU A 107 2.44 4.29 -4.30
CA LEU A 107 1.99 4.77 -5.61
C LEU A 107 2.78 6.00 -6.07
N GLY A 108 3.04 6.94 -5.16
CA GLY A 108 3.88 8.10 -5.40
C GLY A 108 5.30 7.72 -5.79
N TRP A 109 5.95 6.85 -5.01
CA TRP A 109 7.27 6.31 -5.30
C TRP A 109 7.32 5.65 -6.68
N ARG A 110 6.34 4.82 -6.99
CA ARG A 110 6.26 4.13 -8.28
C ARG A 110 6.07 5.10 -9.44
N ALA A 111 5.22 6.12 -9.29
CA ALA A 111 5.06 7.18 -10.29
C ALA A 111 6.37 7.95 -10.51
N TYR A 112 7.10 8.25 -9.44
CA TYR A 112 8.41 8.91 -9.50
C TYR A 112 9.43 8.08 -10.30
N ALA A 113 9.58 6.80 -9.96
CA ALA A 113 10.50 5.89 -10.64
C ALA A 113 10.15 5.70 -12.13
N LEU A 114 8.86 5.51 -12.45
CA LEU A 114 8.42 5.29 -13.84
C LEU A 114 8.49 6.55 -14.69
N SER A 115 8.26 7.73 -14.11
CA SER A 115 8.30 8.99 -14.84
C SER A 115 9.71 9.43 -15.22
N GLY A 116 10.77 8.85 -14.66
CA GLY A 116 12.13 9.31 -14.89
C GLY A 116 12.44 10.58 -14.09
N ASN A 117 12.07 10.58 -12.80
CA ASN A 117 12.35 11.64 -11.83
C ASN A 117 11.50 12.93 -11.98
N HIS A 118 10.32 12.87 -12.61
CA HIS A 118 9.39 14.01 -12.61
C HIS A 118 8.68 14.13 -11.26
N THR A 119 9.22 14.99 -10.39
CA THR A 119 8.71 15.22 -9.02
C THR A 119 7.26 15.70 -8.97
N LEU A 120 6.83 16.54 -9.91
CA LEU A 120 5.45 17.05 -9.96
C LEU A 120 4.42 15.93 -10.10
N LEU A 121 4.70 14.93 -10.93
CA LEU A 121 3.80 13.81 -11.14
C LEU A 121 3.71 12.92 -9.89
N CYS A 122 4.84 12.73 -9.21
CA CYS A 122 4.89 12.03 -7.92
C CYS A 122 4.03 12.72 -6.87
N VAL A 123 4.18 14.04 -6.71
CA VAL A 123 3.40 14.83 -5.74
C VAL A 123 1.91 14.77 -6.08
N PHE A 124 1.56 14.93 -7.36
CA PHE A 124 0.16 14.85 -7.81
C PHE A 124 -0.46 13.49 -7.50
N VAL A 125 0.20 12.38 -7.90
CA VAL A 125 -0.28 11.01 -7.64
C VAL A 125 -0.39 10.74 -6.14
N SER A 126 0.59 11.18 -5.35
CA SER A 126 0.58 11.01 -3.90
C SER A 126 -0.57 11.78 -3.25
N LEU A 127 -0.80 13.04 -3.62
CA LEU A 127 -1.90 13.85 -3.10
C LEU A 127 -3.27 13.26 -3.45
N CYS A 128 -3.46 12.85 -4.70
CA CYS A 128 -4.68 12.16 -5.12
C CYS A 128 -4.90 10.86 -4.35
N SER A 129 -3.83 10.10 -4.07
CA SER A 129 -3.93 8.85 -3.32
C SER A 129 -4.20 9.07 -1.83
N VAL A 130 -3.55 10.06 -1.20
CA VAL A 130 -3.81 10.45 0.20
C VAL A 130 -5.24 10.93 0.40
N SER A 131 -5.88 11.51 -0.64
CA SER A 131 -7.27 11.94 -0.54
C SER A 131 -8.22 10.82 -0.10
N PHE A 132 -7.86 9.56 -0.34
CA PHE A 132 -8.63 8.39 0.08
C PHE A 132 -8.81 8.26 1.60
N SER A 133 -7.90 8.83 2.41
CA SER A 133 -8.04 8.83 3.88
C SER A 133 -8.95 9.93 4.42
N VAL A 134 -9.36 10.89 3.57
CA VAL A 134 -10.11 12.08 4.01
C VAL A 134 -11.49 11.72 4.56
N PRO A 135 -12.29 10.77 3.99
CA PRO A 135 -13.56 10.38 4.60
C PRO A 135 -13.38 9.79 6.00
N SER A 136 -12.38 8.94 6.22
CA SER A 136 -12.10 8.37 7.54
C SER A 136 -11.64 9.44 8.54
N LEU A 137 -10.82 10.42 8.12
CA LEU A 137 -10.43 11.55 8.96
C LEU A 137 -11.62 12.45 9.30
N PHE A 138 -12.51 12.69 8.33
CA PHE A 138 -13.74 13.45 8.52
C PHE A 138 -14.66 12.75 9.52
N GLN A 139 -14.81 11.43 9.40
CA GLN A 139 -15.54 10.61 10.33
C GLN A 139 -14.98 10.74 11.75
N ILE A 140 -13.66 10.60 11.95
CA ILE A 140 -13.02 10.77 13.27
C ILE A 140 -13.30 12.17 13.83
N ALA A 141 -13.14 13.20 12.99
CA ALA A 141 -13.31 14.59 13.42
C ALA A 141 -14.74 14.88 13.89
N VAL A 142 -15.75 14.39 13.15
CA VAL A 142 -17.16 14.64 13.47
C VAL A 142 -17.68 13.72 14.58
N GLN A 143 -17.30 12.44 14.59
CA GLN A 143 -17.81 11.46 15.56
C GLN A 143 -17.17 11.55 16.95
N SER A 144 -16.12 12.35 17.12
CA SER A 144 -15.36 12.50 18.37
C SER A 144 -16.17 12.98 19.59
N LEU A 145 -17.48 13.24 19.43
CA LEU A 145 -18.30 13.92 20.44
C LEU A 145 -19.27 13.03 21.23
N THR A 146 -19.66 11.83 20.77
CA THR A 146 -20.46 10.87 21.58
C THR A 146 -20.73 9.56 20.84
N TYR A 147 -20.32 8.42 21.43
CA TYR A 147 -20.77 7.08 21.01
C TYR A 147 -21.82 6.54 21.97
N SER A 148 -22.93 6.04 21.43
CA SER A 148 -23.96 5.34 22.21
C SER A 148 -23.79 3.83 22.06
N GLY A 149 -23.77 3.10 23.18
CA GLY A 149 -23.61 1.65 23.19
C GLY A 149 -24.92 0.91 22.90
N THR A 150 -25.67 1.29 21.86
CA THR A 150 -26.90 0.59 21.49
C THR A 150 -26.55 -0.67 20.70
N PRO A 151 -26.87 -1.89 21.18
CA PRO A 151 -26.60 -3.13 20.44
C PRO A 151 -27.26 -3.08 19.05
N PRO A 152 -26.64 -3.67 18.01
CA PRO A 152 -25.49 -4.58 18.03
C PRO A 152 -24.11 -3.92 17.80
N ALA A 153 -24.01 -2.61 17.58
CA ALA A 153 -22.77 -1.96 17.17
C ALA A 153 -22.51 -0.64 17.89
N CYS A 154 -21.27 -0.16 17.79
CA CYS A 154 -20.90 1.18 18.21
C CYS A 154 -21.51 2.20 17.26
N THR A 155 -22.62 2.84 17.66
CA THR A 155 -23.26 3.88 16.86
C THR A 155 -22.78 5.24 17.31
N GLY A 156 -22.13 5.97 16.39
CA GLY A 156 -21.86 7.39 16.57
C GLY A 156 -23.15 8.18 16.38
N ILE A 157 -23.39 9.20 17.22
CA ILE A 157 -24.48 10.13 16.98
C ILE A 157 -24.04 11.05 15.85
N MET A 158 -24.69 10.96 14.69
CA MET A 158 -24.37 11.78 13.52
C MET A 158 -25.25 13.03 13.46
N PRO A 159 -24.68 14.21 13.18
CA PRO A 159 -25.48 15.41 12.94
C PRO A 159 -26.30 15.28 11.64
N GLU A 160 -27.43 15.99 11.58
CA GLU A 160 -28.26 16.05 10.38
C GLU A 160 -27.44 16.60 9.19
N GLY A 161 -27.56 15.95 8.02
CA GLY A 161 -26.80 16.29 6.81
C GLY A 161 -25.39 15.68 6.72
N TYR A 162 -24.92 14.94 7.74
CA TYR A 162 -23.62 14.27 7.70
C TYR A 162 -23.49 13.28 6.52
N VAL A 163 -24.53 12.46 6.30
CA VAL A 163 -24.53 11.38 5.29
C VAL A 163 -24.31 11.94 3.88
N ASP A 164 -24.91 13.08 3.55
CA ASP A 164 -24.75 13.70 2.23
C ASP A 164 -23.32 14.22 2.00
N ILE A 165 -22.74 14.86 3.02
CA ILE A 165 -21.37 15.38 2.95
C ILE A 165 -20.38 14.22 2.84
N GLU A 166 -20.53 13.19 3.68
CA GLU A 166 -19.68 11.99 3.67
C GLU A 166 -19.77 11.28 2.33
N THR A 167 -20.99 11.06 1.80
CA THR A 167 -21.19 10.41 0.50
C THR A 167 -20.49 11.18 -0.63
N ASN A 168 -20.66 12.50 -0.68
CA ASN A 168 -20.00 13.33 -1.69
C ASN A 168 -18.47 13.31 -1.56
N LEU A 169 -17.97 13.32 -0.32
CA LEU A 169 -16.54 13.24 -0.02
C LEU A 169 -15.95 11.88 -0.44
N VAL A 170 -16.65 10.79 -0.15
CA VAL A 170 -16.27 9.43 -0.57
C VAL A 170 -16.21 9.34 -2.09
N ILE A 171 -17.22 9.84 -2.80
CA ILE A 171 -17.23 9.84 -4.28
C ILE A 171 -16.05 10.65 -4.83
N ALA A 172 -15.85 11.88 -4.34
CA ALA A 172 -14.79 12.76 -4.83
C ALA A 172 -13.39 12.15 -4.64
N THR A 173 -13.13 11.59 -3.45
CA THR A 173 -11.84 10.98 -3.11
C THR A 173 -11.59 9.68 -3.88
N ARG A 174 -12.64 8.90 -4.16
CA ARG A 174 -12.54 7.70 -5.03
C ARG A 174 -12.25 8.03 -6.49
N ILE A 175 -12.82 9.11 -7.02
CA ILE A 175 -12.48 9.60 -8.36
C ILE A 175 -11.00 9.98 -8.40
N ALA A 176 -10.52 10.75 -7.42
CA ALA A 176 -9.12 11.18 -7.36
C ALA A 176 -8.16 9.97 -7.28
N MET A 177 -8.46 8.99 -6.42
CA MET A 177 -7.68 7.75 -6.32
C MET A 177 -7.67 6.96 -7.63
N THR A 178 -8.82 6.80 -8.28
CA THR A 178 -8.94 6.08 -9.56
C THR A 178 -8.11 6.75 -10.66
N ILE A 179 -8.08 8.08 -10.69
CA ILE A 179 -7.22 8.84 -11.61
C ILE A 179 -5.74 8.57 -11.30
N ALA A 180 -5.34 8.60 -10.03
CA ALA A 180 -3.96 8.32 -9.62
C ALA A 180 -3.50 6.92 -10.05
N GLU A 181 -4.32 5.90 -9.78
CA GLU A 181 -4.03 4.52 -10.18
C GLU A 181 -3.97 4.36 -11.70
N SER A 182 -4.90 4.99 -12.42
CA SER A 182 -4.92 4.96 -13.89
C SER A 182 -3.65 5.56 -14.50
N ILE A 183 -3.15 6.66 -13.93
CA ILE A 183 -1.87 7.27 -14.33
C ILE A 183 -0.71 6.31 -14.09
N VAL A 184 -0.61 5.74 -12.89
CA VAL A 184 0.48 4.79 -12.55
C VAL A 184 0.43 3.55 -13.42
N LEU A 185 -0.75 3.01 -13.68
CA LEU A 185 -0.98 1.88 -14.56
C LEU A 185 -0.57 2.22 -16.00
N LEU A 186 -0.99 3.37 -16.53
CA LEU A 186 -0.61 3.83 -17.86
C LEU A 186 0.91 3.97 -18.01
N LEU A 187 1.58 4.61 -17.04
CA LEU A 187 3.04 4.75 -17.02
C LEU A 187 3.72 3.39 -17.00
N THR A 188 3.20 2.46 -16.20
CA THR A 188 3.70 1.09 -16.13
C THR A 188 3.56 0.42 -17.49
N CYS A 189 2.37 0.40 -18.08
CA CYS A 189 2.11 -0.19 -19.39
C CYS A 189 3.03 0.38 -20.48
N VAL A 190 3.22 1.70 -20.51
CA VAL A 190 4.09 2.36 -21.49
C VAL A 190 5.55 1.95 -21.30
N LYS A 191 6.06 1.95 -20.07
CA LYS A 191 7.45 1.58 -19.76
C LYS A 191 7.70 0.09 -20.02
N THR A 192 6.81 -0.78 -19.56
CA THR A 192 6.87 -2.22 -19.82
C THR A 192 6.82 -2.52 -21.33
N ARG A 193 5.93 -1.87 -22.08
CA ARG A 193 5.86 -2.04 -23.54
C ARG A 193 7.16 -1.59 -24.23
N ARG A 194 7.76 -0.48 -23.82
CA ARG A 194 9.05 -0.02 -24.37
C ARG A 194 10.18 -1.00 -24.06
N ALA A 195 10.25 -1.49 -22.83
CA ALA A 195 11.23 -2.50 -22.41
C ALA A 195 11.09 -3.79 -23.22
N TRP A 196 9.85 -4.29 -23.35
CA TRP A 196 9.54 -5.49 -24.13
C TRP A 196 9.93 -5.36 -25.61
N LEU A 197 9.63 -4.22 -26.24
CA LEU A 197 10.03 -3.95 -27.61
C LEU A 197 11.56 -3.89 -27.79
N SER A 198 12.28 -3.37 -26.79
CA SER A 198 13.75 -3.33 -26.79
C SER A 198 14.36 -4.71 -26.58
N SER A 199 13.82 -5.50 -25.66
CA SER A 199 14.25 -6.87 -25.34
C SER A 199 14.10 -7.81 -26.54
N LYS A 200 13.02 -7.66 -27.32
CA LYS A 200 12.80 -8.44 -28.56
C LYS A 200 13.94 -8.26 -29.59
N LYS A 201 14.66 -7.14 -29.54
CA LYS A 201 15.82 -6.88 -30.41
C LYS A 201 17.09 -7.59 -29.93
N ASN A 202 17.25 -7.79 -28.61
CA ASN A 202 18.40 -8.46 -27.99
C ASN A 202 17.98 -9.76 -27.31
N ARG A 203 17.87 -10.83 -28.11
CA ARG A 203 17.28 -12.14 -27.79
C ARG A 203 17.95 -12.98 -26.67
N SER A 204 18.93 -12.47 -25.92
CA SER A 204 19.83 -13.36 -25.15
C SER A 204 19.50 -13.58 -23.67
N SER A 205 18.53 -12.91 -23.06
CA SER A 205 18.03 -13.31 -21.73
C SER A 205 16.73 -12.59 -21.38
N ALA A 206 15.63 -13.34 -21.30
CA ALA A 206 14.42 -12.82 -20.66
C ALA A 206 14.77 -12.55 -19.20
N SER A 207 14.94 -11.28 -18.86
CA SER A 207 15.30 -10.85 -17.51
C SER A 207 14.17 -11.21 -16.57
N LEU A 208 14.50 -11.69 -15.37
CA LEU A 208 13.53 -11.92 -14.28
C LEU A 208 12.68 -10.66 -14.01
N ALA A 209 13.20 -9.48 -14.33
CA ALA A 209 12.44 -8.23 -14.33
C ALA A 209 11.25 -8.26 -15.31
N ASP A 210 11.40 -8.82 -16.52
CA ASP A 210 10.32 -8.91 -17.50
C ASP A 210 9.14 -9.74 -16.95
N VAL A 211 9.42 -10.88 -16.32
CA VAL A 211 8.37 -11.73 -15.71
C VAL A 211 7.72 -11.05 -14.50
N LEU A 212 8.52 -10.36 -13.67
CA LEU A 212 8.01 -9.62 -12.54
C LEU A 212 7.11 -8.45 -12.98
N PHE A 213 7.52 -7.72 -14.02
CA PHE A 213 6.74 -6.63 -14.59
C PHE A 213 5.48 -7.12 -15.30
N GLU A 214 5.53 -8.29 -15.94
CA GLU A 214 4.37 -8.92 -16.58
C GLU A 214 3.31 -9.30 -15.53
N ASN A 215 3.71 -10.02 -14.47
CA ASN A 215 2.80 -10.40 -13.39
C ASN A 215 2.33 -9.18 -12.58
N GLY A 216 3.21 -8.22 -12.33
CA GLY A 216 2.85 -6.97 -11.66
C GLY A 216 1.79 -6.19 -12.42
N CYS A 217 1.96 -6.02 -13.73
CA CYS A 217 1.02 -5.27 -14.57
C CYS A 217 -0.38 -5.88 -14.55
N ALA A 218 -0.50 -7.22 -14.61
CA ALA A 218 -1.79 -7.91 -14.54
C ALA A 218 -2.49 -7.68 -13.18
N CYS A 219 -1.76 -7.79 -12.07
CA CYS A 219 -2.30 -7.55 -10.74
C CYS A 219 -2.77 -6.10 -10.55
N PHE A 220 -1.95 -5.12 -10.99
CA PHE A 220 -2.34 -3.71 -10.90
C PHE A 220 -3.51 -3.35 -11.82
N PHE A 221 -3.56 -3.93 -13.02
CA PHE A 221 -4.70 -3.79 -13.91
C PHE A 221 -5.98 -4.32 -13.28
N ALA A 222 -5.94 -5.53 -12.70
CA ALA A 222 -7.09 -6.12 -12.02
C ALA A 222 -7.55 -5.26 -10.83
N ALA A 223 -6.61 -4.76 -10.03
CA ALA A 223 -6.89 -3.82 -8.94
C ALA A 223 -7.60 -2.54 -9.43
N THR A 224 -7.06 -1.88 -10.46
CA THR A 224 -7.67 -0.68 -11.04
C THR A 224 -9.05 -0.96 -11.64
N VAL A 225 -9.27 -2.12 -12.26
CA VAL A 225 -10.58 -2.53 -12.77
C VAL A 225 -11.58 -2.71 -11.62
N ILE A 226 -11.19 -3.39 -10.54
CA ILE A 226 -12.03 -3.54 -9.35
C ILE A 226 -12.39 -2.16 -8.79
N GLN A 227 -11.41 -1.27 -8.66
CA GLN A 227 -11.63 0.09 -8.16
C GLN A 227 -12.59 0.90 -9.06
N ALA A 228 -12.42 0.80 -10.38
CA ALA A 228 -13.30 1.47 -11.33
C ALA A 228 -14.74 0.93 -11.30
N LEU A 229 -14.92 -0.38 -11.15
CA LEU A 229 -16.24 -1.00 -11.00
C LEU A 229 -16.93 -0.54 -9.71
N VAL A 230 -16.20 -0.48 -8.60
CA VAL A 230 -16.72 0.03 -7.33
C VAL A 230 -17.18 1.48 -7.46
N LEU A 231 -16.36 2.35 -8.06
CA LEU A 231 -16.74 3.73 -8.33
C LEU A 231 -17.96 3.83 -9.25
N LEU A 232 -18.03 3.00 -10.28
CA LEU A 232 -19.16 2.96 -11.20
C LEU A 232 -20.46 2.59 -10.46
N PHE A 233 -20.44 1.60 -9.58
CA PHE A 233 -21.61 1.21 -8.79
C PHE A 233 -22.08 2.31 -7.84
N GLU A 234 -21.16 3.10 -7.28
CA GLU A 234 -21.51 4.24 -6.42
C GLU A 234 -22.12 5.41 -7.18
N LEU A 235 -21.71 5.63 -8.42
CA LEU A 235 -22.22 6.70 -9.28
C LEU A 235 -23.58 6.39 -9.89
N LEU A 236 -24.01 5.13 -9.92
CA LEU A 236 -25.28 4.71 -10.53
C LEU A 236 -26.41 4.70 -9.49
N PRO A 237 -27.28 5.74 -9.42
CA PRO A 237 -28.34 5.82 -8.42
C PRO A 237 -29.45 4.78 -8.61
N SER A 238 -29.52 4.12 -9.76
CA SER A 238 -30.51 3.11 -10.09
C SER A 238 -30.23 1.73 -9.50
N ILE A 239 -29.00 1.51 -9.00
CA ILE A 239 -28.66 0.29 -8.27
C ILE A 239 -28.92 0.59 -6.81
N ASP A 240 -29.76 -0.24 -6.19
CA ASP A 240 -30.21 -0.13 -4.81
C ASP A 240 -28.98 0.02 -3.88
N LYS A 241 -28.67 1.27 -3.53
CA LYS A 241 -27.40 1.64 -2.86
C LYS A 241 -27.24 0.85 -1.58
N ASP A 242 -28.33 0.55 -0.90
CA ASP A 242 -28.36 -0.12 0.39
C ASP A 242 -27.96 -1.60 0.33
N ARG A 243 -28.07 -2.25 -0.86
CA ARG A 243 -27.78 -3.69 -1.03
C ARG A 243 -26.37 -3.99 -1.50
N PHE A 244 -25.78 -3.10 -2.29
CA PHE A 244 -24.46 -3.30 -2.88
C PHE A 244 -23.33 -2.54 -2.15
N THR A 245 -23.68 -1.63 -1.23
CA THR A 245 -22.71 -0.93 -0.37
C THR A 245 -22.23 -1.77 0.81
N GLY A 246 -22.74 -3.01 0.98
CA GLY A 246 -22.17 -3.99 1.90
C GLY A 246 -20.66 -4.07 1.67
N ASP A 247 -19.92 -3.65 2.69
CA ASP A 247 -18.57 -3.08 2.65
C ASP A 247 -17.53 -3.84 1.79
N TRP A 248 -17.66 -3.74 0.47
CA TRP A 248 -16.69 -4.23 -0.50
C TRP A 248 -15.33 -3.57 -0.30
N GLY A 249 -15.30 -2.45 0.42
CA GLY A 249 -14.08 -1.77 0.86
C GLY A 249 -13.13 -2.74 1.54
N ALA A 250 -13.58 -3.53 2.51
CA ALA A 250 -12.72 -4.47 3.24
C ALA A 250 -12.03 -5.50 2.33
N LEU A 251 -12.77 -6.08 1.38
CA LEU A 251 -12.22 -7.06 0.44
C LEU A 251 -11.26 -6.40 -0.56
N ARG A 252 -11.64 -5.24 -1.10
CA ARG A 252 -10.76 -4.43 -1.96
C ARG A 252 -9.45 -4.11 -1.22
N ASP A 253 -9.54 -3.63 0.01
CA ASP A 253 -8.39 -3.19 0.80
C ASP A 253 -7.45 -4.36 1.11
N ALA A 254 -8.02 -5.55 1.38
CA ALA A 254 -7.25 -6.78 1.50
C ALA A 254 -6.56 -7.14 0.18
N LEU A 255 -7.25 -7.09 -0.96
CA LEU A 255 -6.66 -7.37 -2.28
C LEU A 255 -5.51 -6.41 -2.61
N MET A 256 -5.71 -5.11 -2.38
CA MET A 256 -4.67 -4.08 -2.57
C MET A 256 -3.48 -4.35 -1.67
N THR A 257 -3.73 -4.68 -0.41
CA THR A 257 -2.69 -5.03 0.56
C THR A 257 -1.90 -6.26 0.11
N VAL A 258 -2.55 -7.31 -0.40
CA VAL A 258 -1.86 -8.50 -0.93
C VAL A 258 -0.98 -8.15 -2.12
N VAL A 259 -1.51 -7.43 -3.11
CA VAL A 259 -0.77 -7.04 -4.32
C VAL A 259 0.45 -6.19 -3.97
N LEU A 260 0.27 -5.20 -3.10
CA LEU A 260 1.34 -4.29 -2.68
C LEU A 260 2.39 -5.01 -1.81
N SER A 261 1.96 -5.87 -0.91
CA SER A 261 2.86 -6.67 -0.06
C SER A 261 3.75 -7.59 -0.89
N ARG A 262 3.17 -8.30 -1.87
CA ARG A 262 3.94 -9.16 -2.79
C ARG A 262 4.96 -8.34 -3.57
N PHE A 263 4.54 -7.21 -4.11
CA PHE A 263 5.44 -6.35 -4.87
C PHE A 263 6.61 -5.82 -4.03
N LEU A 264 6.36 -5.39 -2.80
CA LEU A 264 7.42 -4.94 -1.88
C LEU A 264 8.37 -6.07 -1.49
N LEU A 265 7.83 -7.27 -1.26
CA LEU A 265 8.62 -8.45 -0.97
C LEU A 265 9.51 -8.85 -2.16
N ASP A 266 8.97 -8.82 -3.37
CA ASP A 266 9.74 -9.09 -4.59
C ASP A 266 10.86 -8.06 -4.76
N LEU A 267 10.57 -6.77 -4.59
CA LEU A 267 11.59 -5.72 -4.60
C LEU A 267 12.70 -5.97 -3.58
N SER A 268 12.35 -6.41 -2.37
CA SER A 268 13.34 -6.72 -1.32
C SER A 268 14.26 -7.87 -1.73
N ARG A 269 13.72 -8.89 -2.41
CA ARG A 269 14.49 -10.03 -2.94
C ARG A 269 15.49 -9.58 -4.01
N PHE A 270 15.09 -8.69 -4.91
CA PHE A 270 16.01 -8.15 -5.92
C PHE A 270 17.12 -7.31 -5.29
N GLY A 271 16.79 -6.48 -4.30
CA GLY A 271 17.78 -5.71 -3.55
C GLY A 271 18.84 -6.62 -2.91
N ALA A 272 18.41 -7.69 -2.23
CA ALA A 272 19.31 -8.63 -1.57
C ALA A 272 20.26 -9.36 -2.54
N ASN A 273 19.75 -9.79 -3.71
CA ASN A 273 20.57 -10.49 -4.70
C ASN A 273 21.60 -9.55 -5.38
N ALA A 274 21.25 -8.27 -5.55
CA ALA A 274 22.17 -7.29 -6.11
C ALA A 274 23.33 -6.99 -5.14
N ASP A 275 23.04 -6.94 -3.83
CA ASP A 275 24.05 -6.73 -2.81
C ASP A 275 25.00 -7.96 -2.73
N GLU A 276 24.49 -9.21 -2.84
CA GLU A 276 25.33 -10.42 -2.89
C GLU A 276 26.25 -10.48 -4.13
N ALA A 277 25.80 -9.99 -5.29
CA ALA A 277 26.63 -9.93 -6.49
C ALA A 277 27.79 -8.93 -6.37
N LEU A 278 27.64 -7.91 -5.51
CA LEU A 278 28.70 -6.93 -5.22
C LEU A 278 29.69 -7.45 -4.16
N ASP A 279 29.23 -8.30 -3.24
CA ASP A 279 30.00 -8.86 -2.13
C ASP A 279 30.73 -10.17 -2.46
N ASP A 280 30.77 -10.59 -3.74
CA ASP A 280 31.70 -11.62 -4.22
C ASP A 280 32.98 -10.96 -4.79
N PRO A 281 34.00 -10.70 -3.95
CA PRO A 281 35.29 -10.14 -4.38
C PRO A 281 36.11 -11.12 -5.23
N ARG A 282 35.60 -12.33 -5.53
CA ARG A 282 36.34 -13.37 -6.26
C ARG A 282 35.78 -13.67 -7.66
N GLY A 283 34.69 -13.03 -8.07
CA GLY A 283 34.04 -13.28 -9.38
C GLY A 283 34.17 -12.16 -10.42
N ILE A 284 34.48 -10.92 -10.04
CA ILE A 284 34.40 -9.74 -10.93
C ILE A 284 35.81 -9.19 -11.23
N LEU A 285 36.66 -10.06 -11.78
CA LEU A 285 37.75 -9.67 -12.68
C LEU A 285 37.67 -10.39 -14.02
N THR A 286 36.47 -10.87 -14.38
CA THR A 286 36.15 -11.19 -15.77
C THR A 286 34.94 -10.38 -16.21
N THR A 287 35.14 -9.08 -16.33
CA THR A 287 34.55 -8.34 -17.45
C THR A 287 35.16 -8.87 -18.74
N GLN A 288 34.85 -10.12 -19.09
CA GLN A 288 34.94 -10.58 -20.47
C GLN A 288 33.70 -10.04 -21.18
N TRP A 289 33.62 -8.71 -21.24
CA TRP A 289 33.02 -8.05 -22.39
C TRP A 289 33.93 -8.45 -23.53
N SER A 290 33.46 -9.33 -24.39
CA SER A 290 34.11 -9.66 -25.64
C SER A 290 34.35 -8.37 -26.41
N ASP A 291 35.60 -7.95 -26.32
CA ASP A 291 36.31 -7.02 -27.15
C ASP A 291 36.27 -7.59 -28.57
N ASP A 292 35.35 -7.10 -29.39
CA ASP A 292 35.38 -7.20 -30.85
C ASP A 292 34.42 -6.14 -31.43
N SER A 293 34.87 -4.89 -31.40
CA SER A 293 35.07 -4.09 -32.62
C SER A 293 35.29 -2.61 -32.26
N PRO A 294 36.33 -1.98 -32.81
CA PRO A 294 36.72 -0.60 -32.52
C PRO A 294 35.86 0.40 -33.29
N ASP A 295 36.02 1.67 -32.92
CA ASP A 295 35.50 2.88 -33.56
C ASP A 295 34.07 3.30 -33.18
N MET A 296 33.97 4.06 -32.09
CA MET A 296 33.12 5.26 -32.01
C MET A 296 33.65 6.18 -30.91
N LEU A 297 34.59 7.03 -31.30
CA LEU A 297 34.88 8.31 -30.67
C LEU A 297 33.57 9.10 -30.50
N SER A 298 33.15 9.37 -29.27
CA SER A 298 32.80 10.75 -28.87
C SER A 298 32.51 10.85 -27.37
N LEU A 299 33.34 11.70 -26.74
CA LEU A 299 33.06 12.59 -25.62
C LEU A 299 31.78 12.31 -24.82
N TYR A 300 31.94 11.81 -23.59
CA TYR A 300 31.37 12.48 -22.41
C TYR A 300 32.26 12.20 -21.21
N SER A 301 32.98 13.24 -20.76
CA SER A 301 33.61 13.29 -19.44
C SER A 301 32.52 13.58 -18.41
N LEU A 302 32.25 12.63 -17.53
CA LEU A 302 31.46 12.84 -16.32
C LEU A 302 32.35 12.44 -15.14
N ASP A 303 33.30 13.34 -14.85
CA ASP A 303 33.74 13.58 -13.47
C ASP A 303 32.57 14.27 -12.77
N GLU A 304 31.80 13.52 -11.98
CA GLU A 304 30.96 14.09 -10.92
C GLU A 304 30.75 13.02 -9.82
N GLU A 305 31.78 12.92 -8.98
CA GLU A 305 31.67 13.08 -7.53
C GLU A 305 30.42 12.45 -6.87
N TYR A 306 30.32 11.13 -6.90
CA TYR A 306 29.47 10.41 -5.94
C TYR A 306 30.26 10.22 -4.63
N GLY A 307 30.20 11.24 -3.78
CA GLY A 307 30.79 11.26 -2.44
C GLY A 307 30.21 10.17 -1.55
N GLY A 308 30.85 9.00 -1.58
CA GLY A 308 30.61 7.88 -0.68
C GLY A 308 30.85 8.29 0.76
N ARG A 309 29.78 8.67 1.46
CA ARG A 309 29.78 8.89 2.90
C ARG A 309 29.69 7.53 3.59
N GLY A 310 30.82 6.82 3.58
CA GLY A 310 31.03 5.59 4.35
C GLY A 310 30.97 5.89 5.84
N PHE A 311 30.07 5.21 6.54
CA PHE A 311 30.03 5.14 8.00
C PHE A 311 31.18 4.24 8.49
N HIS A 312 32.42 4.75 8.46
CA HIS A 312 33.49 4.19 9.28
C HIS A 312 33.40 4.82 10.67
N ARG A 313 32.89 4.03 11.61
CA ARG A 313 32.92 4.32 13.04
C ARG A 313 34.29 3.86 13.55
N ASP A 314 35.27 4.75 13.47
CA ASP A 314 36.58 4.54 14.09
C ASP A 314 36.43 4.56 15.61
N ALA A 315 36.47 3.36 16.21
CA ALA A 315 36.79 3.18 17.61
C ALA A 315 38.32 3.15 17.72
N GLY A 316 38.91 4.35 17.79
CA GLY A 316 40.35 4.55 17.93
C GLY A 316 40.72 5.11 19.30
N ASP A 317 41.34 4.23 20.09
CA ASP A 317 42.57 4.47 20.84
C ASP A 317 42.68 5.67 21.81
N THR A 318 42.49 5.31 23.08
CA THR A 318 43.11 5.95 24.24
C THR A 318 44.63 6.05 24.10
N HIS A 319 45.10 7.25 23.75
CA HIS A 319 46.50 7.64 23.83
C HIS A 319 46.90 7.93 25.30
N SER A 320 47.78 7.09 25.82
CA SER A 320 48.68 7.39 26.91
C SER A 320 49.91 8.12 26.36
N VAL A 321 50.13 9.39 26.74
CA VAL A 321 51.49 9.98 26.81
C VAL A 321 51.54 11.01 27.94
N GLU A 322 52.30 10.63 28.95
CA GLU A 322 52.93 11.36 30.03
C GLU A 322 54.08 12.22 29.48
N GLN A 323 54.16 13.51 29.86
CA GLN A 323 55.42 14.18 30.29
C GLN A 323 55.25 15.69 30.59
N ASP A 324 55.56 16.01 31.85
CA ASP A 324 56.36 17.13 32.40
C ASP A 324 56.18 18.57 31.90
N VAL A 325 55.78 19.48 32.81
CA VAL A 325 56.49 20.74 33.12
C VAL A 325 56.12 21.24 34.54
N ALA A 326 57.19 21.53 35.32
CA ALA A 326 57.30 22.36 36.55
C ALA A 326 56.95 21.76 37.92
#